data_AF-A0A9P8SRR1-F1
#
_entry.id   AF-A0A9P8SRR1-F1
#
_cell.length_a   1.000
_cell.length_b   1.000
_cell.length_c   1.000
_cell.angle_alpha   90.00
_cell.angle_beta   90.00
_cell.angle_gamma   90.00
#
_symmetry.space_group_name_H-M   'P 1'
#
loop_
_entity.id
_entity.type
_entity.pdbx_description
1 polymer ?
#
loop_
_entity_poly.entity_id
_entity_poly.type
_entity_poly.pdbx_seq_one_letter_code
_entity_poly.pdbx_strand_id
1 'polypeptide(L)'
;MLAEQCSKIKQRIRITKKGERVIVDPDVTLEYAFDSRIAATFMEKDIDFWAAYLLSLCSIVTGVLLLYVGRRFIIVSAPQGSVLLPAVQALWIAIRHGFRMDAARPDAVARDGITVTWSDELIDELKSALFACRAFTPFVIFWLCQAQMTTNTVSQAAEMETHRVPNDMLPNLNSITVIIALPLVTKFAYPFLHRRGIPTPPLRRVALGFFLEALAMGYAAGIQGWIYSSGPCYEHPRACAASMNGSLPNHVNIGYQSPVYVLEGLSEIFASPAGYEYTFTKAPKSMKSIIQALYGLTAAGGSIIALALTPTNKDPDLLGMYAGVSGAMFVAAVIVMVVSYKHEGRTARDDDSS
;
A
#
# COMPACT_ATOMS: atom_id res chain seq x y z
N MET A 1 6.42 11.47 8.16
CA MET A 1 7.44 12.20 8.95
C MET A 1 8.43 12.99 8.10
N LEU A 2 8.97 12.49 6.96
CA LEU A 2 9.78 13.32 6.05
C LEU A 2 8.97 14.42 5.33
N ALA A 3 7.73 14.12 4.92
CA ALA A 3 6.83 15.11 4.28
C ALA A 3 6.49 16.32 5.18
N GLU A 4 6.51 16.18 6.51
CA GLU A 4 6.34 17.31 7.43
C GLU A 4 7.57 18.21 7.51
N GLN A 5 8.77 17.65 7.26
CA GLN A 5 10.01 18.43 7.17
C GLN A 5 10.09 19.25 5.87
N CYS A 6 9.39 18.85 4.80
CA CYS A 6 9.31 19.62 3.55
C CYS A 6 8.45 20.89 3.65
N SER A 7 7.58 21.01 4.67
CA SER A 7 6.59 22.09 4.79
C SER A 7 7.14 23.51 5.01
N LYS A 8 8.46 23.69 5.11
CA LYS A 8 9.12 25.00 5.31
C LYS A 8 10.10 25.40 4.21
N ILE A 9 10.13 24.72 3.07
CA ILE A 9 10.95 25.15 1.93
C ILE A 9 10.16 26.21 1.14
N LYS A 10 10.56 27.48 1.26
CA LYS A 10 10.01 28.56 0.42
C LYS A 10 10.16 28.17 -1.06
N GLN A 11 9.05 28.12 -1.78
CA GLN A 11 9.00 27.92 -3.23
C GLN A 11 10.02 28.85 -3.91
N ARG A 12 11.01 28.29 -4.61
CA ARG A 12 11.93 29.06 -5.45
C ARG A 12 11.46 28.97 -6.89
N ILE A 13 11.08 30.11 -7.45
CA ILE A 13 10.83 30.27 -8.88
C ILE A 13 12.18 30.25 -9.58
N ARG A 14 12.41 29.28 -10.48
CA ARG A 14 13.56 29.28 -11.37
C ARG A 14 13.06 29.57 -12.79
N ILE A 15 13.57 30.64 -13.38
CA ILE A 15 13.30 30.99 -14.78
C ILE A 15 14.28 30.19 -15.63
N THR A 16 13.78 29.32 -16.51
CA THR A 16 14.62 28.59 -17.48
C THR A 16 15.15 29.56 -18.55
N LYS A 17 16.20 29.18 -19.27
CA LYS A 17 16.78 30.00 -20.37
C LYS A 17 15.78 30.34 -21.51
N LYS A 18 14.57 29.76 -21.48
CA LYS A 18 13.46 30.02 -22.41
C LYS A 18 12.32 30.88 -21.84
N GLY A 19 12.45 31.41 -20.62
CA GLY A 19 11.49 32.37 -20.04
C GLY A 19 10.27 31.78 -19.33
N GLU A 20 10.17 30.46 -19.18
CA GLU A 20 9.05 29.82 -18.48
C GLU A 20 9.26 29.78 -16.97
N ARG A 21 8.21 30.12 -16.21
CA ARG A 21 8.18 30.05 -14.74
C ARG A 21 7.85 28.61 -14.32
N VAL A 22 8.85 27.88 -13.83
CA VAL A 22 8.65 26.52 -13.31
C VAL A 22 8.79 26.55 -11.79
N ILE A 23 7.76 26.05 -11.10
CA ILE A 23 7.77 25.79 -9.66
C ILE A 23 8.56 24.49 -9.46
N VAL A 24 9.70 24.56 -8.79
CA VAL A 24 10.49 23.37 -8.44
C VAL A 24 9.97 22.85 -7.11
N ASP A 25 9.28 21.72 -7.17
CA ASP A 25 8.76 20.99 -6.01
C ASP A 25 9.87 20.07 -5.43
N PRO A 26 10.28 20.21 -4.15
CA PRO A 26 11.33 19.39 -3.54
C PRO A 26 10.99 17.91 -3.40
N ASP A 27 9.71 17.52 -3.49
CA ASP A 27 9.25 16.16 -3.24
C ASP A 27 9.66 15.16 -4.35
N VAL A 28 10.20 15.63 -5.48
CA VAL A 28 10.61 14.79 -6.64
C VAL A 28 12.09 14.33 -6.55
N THR A 29 12.81 14.65 -5.46
CA THR A 29 14.27 14.38 -5.38
C THR A 29 14.61 13.11 -4.58
N LEU A 30 13.63 12.43 -3.97
CA LEU A 30 13.87 11.25 -3.13
C LEU A 30 13.49 9.93 -3.83
N GLU A 31 13.90 9.75 -5.08
CA GLU A 31 13.58 8.55 -5.87
C GLU A 31 14.78 8.03 -6.68
N TYR A 32 15.97 8.05 -6.08
CA TYR A 32 17.19 7.44 -6.65
C TYR A 32 17.90 6.52 -5.65
N ALA A 33 17.16 5.64 -4.99
CA ALA A 33 17.75 4.48 -4.33
C ALA A 33 17.65 3.28 -5.27
N PHE A 34 18.65 3.14 -6.16
CA PHE A 34 18.82 1.91 -6.94
C PHE A 34 19.21 0.75 -5.99
N ASP A 35 18.19 -0.05 -5.69
CA ASP A 35 18.14 -1.51 -5.76
C ASP A 35 19.15 -2.39 -5.00
N SER A 36 19.15 -2.27 -3.67
CA SER A 36 19.71 -3.31 -2.80
C SER A 36 18.99 -4.66 -2.93
N ARG A 37 17.74 -4.69 -3.43
CA ARG A 37 16.92 -5.90 -3.54
C ARG A 37 17.33 -6.76 -4.73
N ILE A 38 17.54 -6.16 -5.92
CA ILE A 38 18.10 -6.90 -7.06
C ILE A 38 19.47 -7.49 -6.70
N ALA A 39 20.37 -6.70 -6.10
CA ALA A 39 21.67 -7.19 -5.68
C ALA A 39 21.57 -8.35 -4.66
N ALA A 40 20.64 -8.26 -3.71
CA ALA A 40 20.38 -9.33 -2.74
C ALA A 40 19.88 -10.62 -3.41
N THR A 41 18.96 -10.55 -4.38
CA THR A 41 18.41 -11.74 -5.06
C THR A 41 19.46 -12.50 -5.89
N PHE A 42 20.37 -11.78 -6.56
CA PHE A 42 21.48 -12.42 -7.27
C PHE A 42 22.52 -12.99 -6.30
N MET A 43 22.82 -12.31 -5.19
CA MET A 43 23.71 -12.84 -4.16
C MET A 43 23.17 -14.09 -3.47
N GLU A 44 21.85 -14.16 -3.23
CA GLU A 44 21.18 -15.36 -2.72
C GLU A 44 21.33 -16.53 -3.69
N LYS A 45 21.12 -16.28 -4.98
CA LYS A 45 21.23 -17.30 -6.02
C LYS A 45 22.66 -17.79 -6.24
N ASP A 46 23.64 -16.88 -6.29
CA ASP A 46 25.01 -17.19 -6.72
C ASP A 46 25.96 -17.51 -5.56
N ILE A 47 25.67 -17.04 -4.34
CA ILE A 47 26.50 -17.26 -3.15
C ILE A 47 25.72 -18.06 -2.11
N ASP A 48 24.84 -17.40 -1.36
CA ASP A 48 23.93 -17.98 -0.36
C ASP A 48 23.19 -16.85 0.40
N PHE A 49 22.18 -17.22 1.20
CA PHE A 49 21.37 -16.29 1.99
C PHE A 49 22.17 -15.38 2.93
N TRP A 50 23.27 -15.86 3.52
CA TRP A 50 24.06 -15.07 4.48
C TRP A 50 24.63 -13.79 3.86
N ALA A 51 24.99 -13.84 2.57
CA ALA A 51 25.59 -12.74 1.86
C ALA A 51 24.55 -11.62 1.58
N ALA A 52 23.31 -12.01 1.24
CA ALA A 52 22.19 -11.10 1.06
C ALA A 52 21.82 -10.37 2.38
N TYR A 53 21.83 -11.08 3.51
CA TYR A 53 21.61 -10.47 4.82
C TYR A 53 22.73 -9.50 5.23
N LEU A 54 23.99 -9.84 4.92
CA LEU A 54 25.13 -8.97 5.21
C LEU A 54 25.07 -7.66 4.42
N LEU A 55 24.73 -7.71 3.12
CA LEU A 55 24.53 -6.52 2.29
C LEU A 55 23.47 -5.59 2.91
N SER A 56 22.36 -6.17 3.34
CA SER A 56 21.28 -5.43 4.00
C SER A 56 21.75 -4.76 5.30
N LEU A 57 22.48 -5.50 6.15
CA LEU A 57 23.06 -4.95 7.38
C LEU A 57 23.99 -3.78 7.10
N CYS A 58 24.90 -3.92 6.13
CA CYS A 58 25.82 -2.86 5.74
C CYS A 58 25.07 -1.61 5.27
N SER A 59 24.02 -1.77 4.43
CA SER A 59 23.22 -0.64 3.94
C SER A 59 22.53 0.13 5.06
N ILE A 60 21.96 -0.56 6.06
CA ILE A 60 21.33 0.05 7.23
C ILE A 60 22.37 0.77 8.08
N VAL A 61 23.51 0.13 8.36
CA VAL A 61 24.60 0.74 9.14
C VAL A 61 25.09 2.00 8.45
N THR A 62 25.30 1.98 7.13
CA THR A 62 25.67 3.17 6.35
C THR A 62 24.60 4.26 6.46
N GLY A 63 23.32 3.93 6.33
CA GLY A 63 22.22 4.88 6.50
C GLY A 63 22.18 5.52 7.89
N VAL A 64 22.35 4.73 8.94
CA VAL A 64 22.40 5.22 10.34
C VAL A 64 23.63 6.10 10.56
N LEU A 65 24.80 5.73 10.04
CA LEU A 65 26.00 6.54 10.12
C LEU A 65 25.83 7.88 9.40
N LEU A 66 25.21 7.89 8.21
CA LEU A 66 24.91 9.11 7.48
C LEU A 66 23.94 10.01 8.26
N LEU A 67 22.90 9.46 8.89
CA LEU A 67 21.99 10.22 9.75
C LEU A 67 22.70 10.74 11.00
N TYR A 68 23.57 9.94 11.62
CA TYR A 68 24.32 10.33 12.80
C TYR A 68 25.31 11.46 12.52
N VAL A 69 26.00 11.42 11.38
CA VAL A 69 26.88 12.50 10.92
C VAL A 69 26.05 13.72 10.49
N GLY A 70 24.95 13.48 9.77
CA GLY A 70 24.02 14.48 9.26
C GLY A 70 23.16 15.17 10.32
N ARG A 71 23.11 14.65 11.56
CA ARG A 71 22.27 15.21 12.65
C ARG A 71 22.50 16.69 12.92
N ARG A 72 23.68 17.21 12.60
CA ARG A 72 24.04 18.64 12.74
C ARG A 72 23.30 19.54 11.74
N PHE A 73 22.75 18.97 10.67
CA PHE A 73 22.01 19.69 9.63
C PHE A 73 20.48 19.48 9.73
N ILE A 74 20.03 18.60 10.63
CA ILE A 74 18.60 18.28 10.80
C ILE A 74 17.97 19.31 11.75
N ILE A 75 16.89 19.95 11.29
CA ILE A 75 16.11 20.89 12.11
C ILE A 75 15.28 20.07 13.09
N VAL A 76 15.68 20.06 14.36
CA VAL A 76 14.90 19.47 15.45
C VAL A 76 13.77 20.44 15.79
N SER A 77 12.53 20.06 15.46
CA SER A 77 11.35 20.84 15.85
C SER A 77 11.05 20.58 17.33
N ALA A 78 10.64 21.63 18.06
CA ALA A 78 10.24 21.49 19.46
C ALA A 78 9.12 20.44 19.61
N PRO A 79 9.15 19.60 20.66
CA PRO A 79 8.14 18.56 20.85
C PRO A 79 6.76 19.22 20.99
N GLN A 80 5.89 19.02 19.99
CA GLN A 80 4.45 19.26 20.17
C GLN A 80 3.94 18.20 21.15
N GLY A 81 3.10 18.59 22.11
CA GLY A 81 2.61 17.69 23.16
C GLY A 81 2.05 16.37 22.60
N SER A 82 2.19 15.28 23.36
CA SER A 82 1.76 13.95 22.91
C SER A 82 0.24 13.81 23.01
N VAL A 83 -0.45 13.96 21.87
CA VAL A 83 -1.88 13.65 21.70
C VAL A 83 -2.12 12.13 21.77
N LEU A 84 -1.08 11.33 21.56
CA LEU A 84 -1.16 9.87 21.47
C LEU A 84 -1.54 9.22 22.80
N LEU A 85 -0.90 9.61 23.91
CA LEU A 85 -1.13 8.98 25.20
C LEU A 85 -2.57 9.22 25.69
N PRO A 86 -3.11 10.46 25.67
CA PRO A 86 -4.51 10.70 26.00
C PRO A 86 -5.47 9.98 25.06
N ALA A 87 -5.18 9.90 23.76
CA ALA A 87 -6.01 9.19 22.80
C ALA A 87 -6.08 7.67 23.10
N VAL A 88 -4.95 7.03 23.42
CA VAL A 88 -4.91 5.60 23.78
C VAL A 88 -5.68 5.32 25.07
N GLN A 89 -5.53 6.19 26.08
CA GLN A 89 -6.28 6.07 27.34
C GLN A 89 -7.79 6.21 27.11
N ALA A 90 -8.21 7.20 26.31
CA ALA A 90 -9.61 7.40 25.94
C ALA A 90 -10.18 6.20 25.16
N LEU A 91 -9.43 5.65 24.19
CA LEU A 91 -9.83 4.44 23.45
C LEU A 91 -9.99 3.24 24.38
N TRP A 92 -9.06 3.04 25.33
CA TRP A 92 -9.12 1.93 26.26
C TRP A 92 -10.35 2.00 27.18
N ILE A 93 -10.69 3.19 27.68
CA ILE A 93 -11.91 3.43 28.46
C ILE A 93 -13.14 3.14 27.60
N ALA A 94 -13.16 3.61 26.34
CA ALA A 94 -14.27 3.37 25.43
C ALA A 94 -14.47 1.86 25.15
N ILE A 95 -13.39 1.09 24.96
CA ILE A 95 -13.43 -0.37 24.76
C ILE A 95 -14.03 -1.06 25.99
N ARG A 96 -13.59 -0.69 27.21
CA ARG A 96 -14.13 -1.25 28.46
C ARG A 96 -15.62 -0.98 28.65
N HIS A 97 -16.12 0.12 28.12
CA HIS A 97 -17.54 0.53 28.20
C HIS A 97 -18.36 0.14 26.96
N GLY A 98 -17.89 -0.84 26.17
CA GLY A 98 -18.61 -1.40 25.03
C GLY A 98 -18.50 -0.57 23.75
N PHE A 99 -17.29 -0.10 23.43
CA PHE A 99 -16.97 0.72 22.24
C PHE A 99 -17.71 2.06 22.16
N ARG A 100 -18.14 2.60 23.31
CA ARG A 100 -18.78 3.91 23.40
C ARG A 100 -17.77 4.99 23.73
N MET A 101 -17.42 5.80 22.74
CA MET A 101 -16.50 6.93 22.92
C MET A 101 -17.04 7.99 23.88
N ASP A 102 -18.36 8.11 24.05
CA ASP A 102 -18.98 9.03 25.02
C ASP A 102 -18.62 8.70 26.47
N ALA A 103 -18.31 7.44 26.78
CA ALA A 103 -17.88 7.04 28.12
C ALA A 103 -16.48 7.56 28.48
N ALA A 104 -15.69 7.96 27.49
CA ALA A 104 -14.36 8.53 27.69
C ALA A 104 -14.36 10.07 27.84
N ARG A 105 -15.54 10.72 27.87
CA ARG A 105 -15.64 12.16 28.11
C ARG A 105 -15.19 12.51 29.54
N PRO A 106 -14.53 13.65 29.77
CA PRO A 106 -14.08 14.05 31.10
C PRO A 106 -15.20 14.03 32.14
N ASP A 107 -16.40 14.50 31.78
CA ASP A 107 -17.58 14.51 32.65
C ASP A 107 -18.09 13.11 33.01
N ALA A 108 -17.96 12.15 32.09
CA ALA A 108 -18.38 10.76 32.31
C ALA A 108 -17.37 10.03 33.19
N VAL A 109 -16.08 10.20 32.90
CA VAL A 109 -14.97 9.57 33.63
C VAL A 109 -14.80 10.15 35.04
N ALA A 110 -15.16 11.43 35.23
CA ALA A 110 -15.21 12.06 36.56
C ALA A 110 -16.25 11.41 37.49
N ARG A 111 -17.35 10.85 36.95
CA ARG A 111 -18.35 10.10 37.75
C ARG A 111 -17.79 8.80 38.30
N ASP A 112 -16.78 8.24 37.65
CA ASP A 112 -16.06 7.05 38.08
C ASP A 112 -14.83 7.39 38.97
N GLY A 113 -14.67 8.67 39.35
CA GLY A 113 -13.60 9.13 40.24
C GLY A 113 -12.22 9.25 39.57
N ILE A 114 -12.15 9.20 38.24
CA ILE A 114 -10.90 9.28 37.48
C ILE A 114 -10.75 10.70 36.91
N THR A 115 -9.63 11.36 37.20
CA THR A 115 -9.28 12.66 36.58
C THR A 115 -8.49 12.44 35.30
N VAL A 116 -8.92 13.07 34.22
CA VAL A 116 -8.33 12.89 32.88
C VAL A 116 -7.70 14.18 32.39
N THR A 117 -6.70 14.06 31.51
CA THR A 117 -5.91 15.19 31.00
C THR A 117 -6.37 15.70 29.63
N TRP A 118 -7.35 15.04 29.01
CA TRP A 118 -7.85 15.38 27.67
C TRP A 118 -9.16 16.19 27.70
N SER A 119 -9.40 16.94 26.63
CA SER A 119 -10.62 17.74 26.42
C SER A 119 -11.72 16.93 25.73
N ASP A 120 -12.96 17.44 25.80
CA ASP A 120 -14.08 16.93 25.00
C ASP A 120 -13.83 17.02 23.48
N GLU A 121 -13.12 18.06 23.04
CA GLU A 121 -12.72 18.23 21.65
C GLU A 121 -11.88 17.06 21.16
N LEU A 122 -10.96 16.54 21.98
CA LEU A 122 -10.16 15.35 21.64
C LEU A 122 -11.05 14.13 21.38
N ILE A 123 -12.10 13.95 22.19
CA ILE A 123 -13.03 12.82 22.05
C ILE A 123 -13.85 12.95 20.76
N ASP A 124 -14.26 14.16 20.40
CA ASP A 124 -15.01 14.42 19.17
C ASP A 124 -14.14 14.28 17.92
N GLU A 125 -12.87 14.71 17.99
CA GLU A 125 -11.87 14.45 16.96
C GLU A 125 -11.59 12.95 16.79
N LEU A 126 -11.50 12.20 17.90
CA LEU A 126 -11.26 10.76 17.90
C LEU A 126 -12.46 9.98 17.34
N LYS A 127 -13.69 10.36 17.68
CA LYS A 127 -14.91 9.82 17.04
C LYS A 127 -14.91 10.05 15.54
N SER A 128 -14.57 11.26 15.12
CA SER A 128 -14.51 11.63 13.70
C SER A 128 -13.43 10.83 12.96
N ALA A 129 -12.26 10.64 13.59
CA ALA A 129 -11.19 9.81 13.07
C ALA A 129 -11.62 8.33 12.93
N LEU A 130 -12.23 7.73 13.96
CA LEU A 130 -12.74 6.36 13.91
C LEU A 130 -13.84 6.18 12.85
N PHE A 131 -14.70 7.18 12.67
CA PHE A 131 -15.68 7.18 11.58
C PHE A 131 -15.00 7.23 10.21
N ALA A 132 -13.97 8.06 10.04
CA ALA A 132 -13.19 8.13 8.81
C ALA A 132 -12.47 6.80 8.50
N CYS A 133 -12.04 6.05 9.52
CA CYS A 133 -11.42 4.74 9.32
C CYS A 133 -12.31 3.71 8.63
N ARG A 134 -13.64 3.86 8.69
CA ARG A 134 -14.56 3.00 7.92
C ARG A 134 -14.35 3.16 6.41
N ALA A 135 -13.90 4.32 5.95
CA ALA A 135 -13.56 4.54 4.55
C ALA A 135 -12.29 3.78 4.13
N PHE A 136 -11.46 3.33 5.09
CA PHE A 136 -10.23 2.58 4.81
C PHE A 136 -10.44 1.06 4.84
N THR A 137 -11.60 0.58 5.27
CA THR A 137 -11.90 -0.86 5.29
C THR A 137 -11.63 -1.56 3.94
N PRO A 138 -11.97 -0.97 2.78
CA PRO A 138 -11.63 -1.57 1.49
C PRO A 138 -10.13 -1.76 1.23
N PHE A 139 -9.26 -0.92 1.83
CA PHE A 139 -7.80 -1.08 1.72
C PHE A 139 -7.28 -2.33 2.40
N VAL A 140 -8.02 -2.93 3.33
CA VAL A 140 -7.65 -4.22 3.93
C VAL A 140 -7.54 -5.31 2.84
N ILE A 141 -8.46 -5.31 1.87
CA ILE A 141 -8.44 -6.27 0.75
C ILE A 141 -7.30 -5.92 -0.23
N PHE A 142 -7.04 -4.64 -0.45
CA PHE A 142 -5.89 -4.20 -1.24
C PHE A 142 -4.56 -4.71 -0.67
N TRP A 143 -4.34 -4.53 0.64
CA TRP A 143 -3.16 -5.04 1.32
C TRP A 143 -3.10 -6.56 1.39
N LEU A 144 -4.25 -7.23 1.42
CA LEU A 144 -4.32 -8.68 1.24
C LEU A 144 -3.76 -9.09 -0.13
N CYS A 145 -4.18 -8.44 -1.23
CA CYS A 145 -3.67 -8.74 -2.58
C CYS A 145 -2.14 -8.53 -2.65
N GLN A 146 -1.65 -7.41 -2.12
CA GLN A 146 -0.21 -7.14 -2.00
C GLN A 146 0.55 -8.23 -1.23
N ALA A 147 -0.03 -8.74 -0.13
CA ALA A 147 0.57 -9.84 0.63
C ALA A 147 0.66 -11.13 -0.22
N GLN A 148 -0.33 -11.41 -1.07
CA GLN A 148 -0.29 -12.55 -2.00
C GLN A 148 0.77 -12.40 -3.09
N MET A 149 1.02 -11.17 -3.57
CA MET A 149 2.05 -10.88 -4.58
C MET A 149 3.47 -11.16 -4.09
N THR A 150 3.73 -10.88 -2.82
CA THR A 150 5.06 -11.04 -2.22
C THR A 150 5.36 -12.46 -1.74
N THR A 151 4.34 -13.33 -1.65
CA THR A 151 4.49 -14.68 -1.08
C THR A 151 4.09 -15.77 -2.07
N ASN A 152 2.79 -15.89 -2.34
CA ASN A 152 2.26 -16.96 -3.18
C ASN A 152 2.63 -16.80 -4.65
N THR A 153 2.74 -15.57 -5.16
CA THR A 153 3.10 -15.34 -6.57
C THR A 153 4.56 -15.71 -6.84
N VAL A 154 5.44 -15.52 -5.84
CA VAL A 154 6.80 -16.06 -5.88
C VAL A 154 6.81 -17.59 -5.87
N SER A 155 5.91 -18.20 -5.09
CA SER A 155 5.75 -19.67 -5.06
C SER A 155 5.20 -20.21 -6.39
N GLN A 156 4.21 -19.55 -6.98
CA GLN A 156 3.72 -19.82 -8.34
C GLN A 156 4.84 -19.73 -9.38
N ALA A 157 5.75 -18.74 -9.27
CA ALA A 157 6.90 -18.63 -10.17
C ALA A 157 7.85 -19.83 -10.06
N ALA A 158 7.95 -20.44 -8.88
CA ALA A 158 8.73 -21.65 -8.68
C ALA A 158 8.17 -22.86 -9.43
N GLU A 159 6.88 -22.89 -9.73
CA GLU A 159 6.23 -23.95 -10.51
C GLU A 159 6.44 -23.79 -12.02
N MET A 160 7.05 -22.68 -12.45
CA MET A 160 7.26 -22.29 -13.85
C MET A 160 8.70 -22.53 -14.31
N GLU A 161 8.92 -22.54 -15.63
CA GLU A 161 10.25 -22.56 -16.25
C GLU A 161 10.94 -21.20 -16.10
N THR A 162 11.93 -21.16 -15.21
CA THR A 162 12.59 -19.90 -14.81
C THR A 162 13.76 -19.50 -15.71
N HIS A 163 14.30 -20.42 -16.53
CA HIS A 163 15.45 -20.20 -17.42
C HIS A 163 16.62 -19.42 -16.78
N ARG A 164 16.97 -19.74 -15.53
CA ARG A 164 18.02 -19.08 -14.73
C ARG A 164 17.66 -17.66 -14.24
N VAL A 165 16.42 -17.24 -14.31
CA VAL A 165 15.93 -16.06 -13.58
C VAL A 165 15.52 -16.50 -12.16
N PRO A 166 15.97 -15.83 -11.08
CA PRO A 166 15.44 -16.08 -9.74
C PRO A 166 13.95 -15.72 -9.66
N ASN A 167 13.15 -16.52 -8.98
CA ASN A 167 11.71 -16.26 -8.79
C ASN A 167 11.47 -14.94 -8.05
N ASP A 168 12.30 -14.67 -7.05
CA ASP A 168 12.29 -13.45 -6.24
C ASP A 168 12.70 -12.18 -7.00
N MET A 169 13.19 -12.32 -8.23
CA MET A 169 13.50 -11.17 -9.08
C MET A 169 12.23 -10.51 -9.63
N LEU A 170 11.17 -11.29 -9.90
CA LEU A 170 9.96 -10.78 -10.54
C LEU A 170 9.21 -9.70 -9.73
N PRO A 171 9.09 -9.79 -8.40
CA PRO A 171 8.57 -8.69 -7.58
C PRO A 171 9.24 -7.33 -7.81
N ASN A 172 10.50 -7.29 -8.27
CA ASN A 172 11.17 -6.01 -8.57
C ASN A 172 10.54 -5.29 -9.79
N LEU A 173 9.80 -6.00 -10.65
CA LEU A 173 9.04 -5.40 -11.74
C LEU A 173 7.95 -4.44 -11.25
N ASN A 174 7.36 -4.69 -10.07
CA ASN A 174 6.43 -3.74 -9.44
C ASN A 174 7.15 -2.42 -9.16
N SER A 175 8.30 -2.45 -8.45
CA SER A 175 9.09 -1.25 -8.15
C SER A 175 9.52 -0.48 -9.40
N ILE A 176 9.98 -1.20 -10.44
CA ILE A 176 10.36 -0.61 -11.73
C ILE A 176 9.14 0.06 -12.38
N THR A 177 7.99 -0.60 -12.34
CA THR A 177 6.74 -0.05 -12.89
C THR A 177 6.35 1.22 -12.16
N VAL A 178 6.43 1.26 -10.82
CA VAL A 178 6.13 2.45 -10.03
C VAL A 178 7.03 3.63 -10.44
N ILE A 179 8.35 3.41 -10.48
CA ILE A 179 9.34 4.44 -10.83
C ILE A 179 9.09 5.02 -12.22
N ILE A 180 8.74 4.19 -13.20
CA ILE A 180 8.50 4.63 -14.57
C ILE A 180 7.11 5.26 -14.73
N ALA A 181 6.08 4.64 -14.18
CA ALA A 181 4.70 5.03 -14.41
C ALA A 181 4.28 6.23 -13.55
N LEU A 182 4.86 6.45 -12.37
CA LEU A 182 4.54 7.61 -11.53
C LEU A 182 4.76 8.96 -12.23
N PRO A 183 5.94 9.26 -12.83
CA PRO A 183 6.13 10.51 -13.57
C PRO A 183 5.24 10.59 -14.82
N LEU A 184 4.94 9.45 -15.47
CA LEU A 184 4.04 9.41 -16.62
C LEU A 184 2.61 9.79 -16.24
N VAL A 185 2.10 9.22 -15.16
CA VAL A 185 0.74 9.48 -14.67
C VAL A 185 0.61 10.94 -14.19
N THR A 186 1.57 11.41 -13.40
CA THR A 186 1.52 12.76 -12.80
C THR A 186 1.74 13.88 -13.80
N LYS A 187 2.70 13.74 -14.74
CA LYS A 187 3.05 14.82 -15.69
C LYS A 187 2.27 14.76 -16.99
N PHE A 188 1.76 13.59 -17.39
CA PHE A 188 1.08 13.43 -18.68
C PHE A 188 -0.37 12.99 -18.52
N ALA A 189 -0.64 11.91 -17.79
CA ALA A 189 -2.00 11.35 -17.74
C ALA A 189 -2.99 12.30 -17.03
N TYR A 190 -2.68 12.78 -15.82
CA TYR A 190 -3.59 13.68 -15.10
C TYR A 190 -3.83 15.01 -15.83
N PRO A 191 -2.81 15.71 -16.35
CA PRO A 191 -3.04 16.91 -17.16
C PRO A 191 -3.86 16.64 -18.42
N PHE A 192 -3.69 15.47 -19.05
CA PHE A 192 -4.48 15.09 -20.21
C PHE A 192 -5.96 14.85 -19.86
N LEU A 193 -6.24 14.12 -18.77
CA LEU A 193 -7.59 13.91 -18.24
C LEU A 193 -8.26 15.24 -17.90
N HIS A 194 -7.51 16.15 -17.26
CA HIS A 194 -8.00 17.47 -16.91
C HIS A 194 -8.30 18.34 -18.14
N ARG A 195 -7.45 18.29 -19.18
CA ARG A 195 -7.72 18.96 -20.47
C ARG A 195 -8.97 18.44 -21.17
N ARG A 196 -9.37 17.19 -20.91
CA ARG A 196 -10.62 16.61 -21.40
C ARG A 196 -11.82 16.85 -20.48
N GLY A 197 -11.65 17.64 -19.41
CA GLY A 197 -12.72 17.95 -18.46
C GLY A 197 -13.14 16.76 -17.60
N ILE A 198 -12.30 15.72 -17.47
CA ILE A 198 -12.58 14.54 -16.64
C ILE A 198 -11.99 14.81 -15.25
N PRO A 199 -12.81 15.03 -14.21
CA PRO A 199 -12.31 15.22 -12.86
C PRO A 199 -11.78 13.88 -12.30
N THR A 200 -10.63 13.94 -11.64
CA THR A 200 -9.93 12.80 -11.03
C THR A 200 -9.89 12.91 -9.50
N PRO A 201 -11.06 12.88 -8.82
CA PRO A 201 -11.10 12.95 -7.36
C PRO A 201 -10.42 11.71 -6.74
N PRO A 202 -9.94 11.83 -5.49
CA PRO A 202 -9.18 10.77 -4.83
C PRO A 202 -9.89 9.41 -4.82
N LEU A 203 -11.20 9.36 -4.54
CA LEU A 203 -11.95 8.09 -4.48
C LEU A 203 -12.07 7.38 -5.84
N ARG A 204 -12.17 8.11 -6.96
CA ARG A 204 -12.15 7.49 -8.29
C ARG A 204 -10.79 6.91 -8.65
N ARG A 205 -9.71 7.57 -8.21
CA ARG A 205 -8.34 7.05 -8.36
C ARG A 205 -8.15 5.77 -7.53
N VAL A 206 -8.63 5.75 -6.29
CA VAL A 206 -8.63 4.52 -5.46
C VAL A 206 -9.40 3.39 -6.14
N ALA A 207 -10.60 3.66 -6.64
CA ALA A 207 -11.40 2.66 -7.35
C ALA A 207 -10.69 2.11 -8.59
N LEU A 208 -10.01 2.97 -9.37
CA LEU A 208 -9.20 2.55 -10.52
C LEU A 208 -8.04 1.65 -10.08
N GLY A 209 -7.32 2.01 -9.02
CA GLY A 209 -6.25 1.19 -8.48
C GLY A 209 -6.76 -0.18 -8.05
N PHE A 210 -7.84 -0.25 -7.28
CA PHE A 210 -8.44 -1.52 -6.86
C PHE A 210 -8.93 -2.37 -8.03
N PHE A 211 -9.44 -1.75 -9.09
CA PHE A 211 -9.83 -2.48 -10.29
C PHE A 211 -8.60 -3.09 -11.00
N LEU A 212 -7.50 -2.34 -11.12
CA LEU A 212 -6.24 -2.86 -11.66
C LEU A 212 -5.66 -3.99 -10.79
N GLU A 213 -5.78 -3.88 -9.46
CA GLU A 213 -5.39 -4.94 -8.52
C GLU A 213 -6.20 -6.22 -8.73
N ALA A 214 -7.52 -6.07 -8.87
CA ALA A 214 -8.41 -7.20 -9.15
C ALA A 214 -8.05 -7.89 -10.46
N LEU A 215 -7.67 -7.12 -11.50
CA LEU A 215 -7.18 -7.66 -12.76
C LEU A 215 -5.83 -8.37 -12.60
N ALA A 216 -4.91 -7.84 -11.79
CA ALA A 216 -3.62 -8.47 -11.51
C ALA A 216 -3.82 -9.85 -10.85
N MET A 217 -4.64 -9.92 -9.80
CA MET A 217 -5.01 -11.17 -9.13
C MET A 217 -5.77 -12.14 -10.04
N GLY A 218 -6.68 -11.61 -10.87
CA GLY A 218 -7.43 -12.43 -11.83
C GLY A 218 -6.53 -13.01 -12.92
N TYR A 219 -5.54 -12.25 -13.37
CA TYR A 219 -4.51 -12.72 -14.29
C TYR A 219 -3.63 -13.78 -13.63
N ALA A 220 -3.21 -13.58 -12.36
CA ALA A 220 -2.48 -14.59 -11.60
C ALA A 220 -3.27 -15.90 -11.44
N ALA A 221 -4.59 -15.82 -11.24
CA ALA A 221 -5.48 -16.99 -11.26
C ALA A 221 -5.47 -17.66 -12.65
N GLY A 222 -5.56 -16.89 -13.74
CA GLY A 222 -5.47 -17.41 -15.10
C GLY A 222 -4.14 -18.15 -15.37
N ILE A 223 -3.02 -17.58 -14.91
CA ILE A 223 -1.70 -18.23 -14.98
C ILE A 223 -1.69 -19.52 -14.16
N GLN A 224 -2.22 -19.54 -12.94
CA GLN A 224 -2.30 -20.77 -12.15
C GLN A 224 -3.12 -21.85 -12.86
N GLY A 225 -4.26 -21.48 -13.45
CA GLY A 225 -5.08 -22.40 -14.23
C GLY A 225 -4.34 -22.95 -15.45
N TRP A 226 -3.50 -22.12 -16.09
CA TRP A 226 -2.64 -22.56 -17.18
C TRP A 226 -1.52 -23.49 -16.70
N ILE A 227 -0.89 -23.21 -15.55
CA ILE A 227 0.10 -24.09 -14.92
C ILE A 227 -0.51 -25.46 -14.64
N TYR A 228 -1.71 -25.51 -14.04
CA TYR A 228 -2.41 -26.77 -13.75
C TYR A 228 -2.89 -27.52 -15.00
N SER A 229 -3.05 -26.83 -16.12
CA SER A 229 -3.39 -27.44 -17.41
C SER A 229 -2.16 -27.85 -18.23
N SER A 230 -0.95 -27.54 -17.76
CA SER A 230 0.30 -27.78 -18.47
C SER A 230 1.04 -28.99 -17.90
N GLY A 231 1.65 -29.80 -18.77
CA GLY A 231 2.53 -30.89 -18.36
C GLY A 231 3.82 -30.39 -17.71
N PRO A 232 4.58 -31.26 -17.02
CA PRO A 232 4.37 -32.71 -16.95
C PRO A 232 3.47 -33.16 -15.78
N CYS A 233 3.23 -32.30 -14.79
CA CYS A 233 2.54 -32.70 -13.55
C CYS A 233 1.15 -32.10 -13.32
N TYR A 234 0.65 -31.24 -14.23
CA TYR A 234 -0.72 -30.69 -14.18
C TYR A 234 -1.06 -30.09 -12.81
N GLU A 235 -2.16 -30.53 -12.17
CA GLU A 235 -2.68 -30.06 -10.88
C GLU A 235 -1.74 -30.27 -9.68
N HIS A 236 -0.65 -31.03 -9.84
CA HIS A 236 0.35 -31.21 -8.79
C HIS A 236 1.76 -30.90 -9.29
N PRO A 237 2.08 -29.63 -9.57
CA PRO A 237 3.40 -29.20 -10.01
C PRO A 237 4.49 -29.83 -9.14
N ARG A 238 5.55 -30.33 -9.78
CA ARG A 238 6.72 -30.94 -9.13
C ARG A 238 6.52 -32.22 -8.30
N ALA A 239 5.27 -32.68 -8.10
CA ALA A 239 4.98 -33.86 -7.28
C ALA A 239 4.79 -35.15 -8.08
N CYS A 240 4.83 -35.10 -9.41
CA CYS A 240 4.63 -36.27 -10.27
C CYS A 240 5.94 -37.00 -10.60
N ALA A 241 5.85 -38.29 -10.97
CA ALA A 241 7.01 -39.11 -11.36
C ALA A 241 7.80 -38.51 -12.55
N ALA A 242 7.12 -37.80 -13.45
CA ALA A 242 7.76 -37.12 -14.58
C ALA A 242 8.54 -35.86 -14.17
N SER A 243 8.42 -35.37 -12.92
CA SER A 243 9.15 -34.21 -12.42
C SER A 243 10.63 -34.47 -12.08
N MET A 244 11.11 -35.72 -12.17
CA MET A 244 12.50 -36.05 -11.79
C MET A 244 12.80 -35.57 -10.34
N ASN A 245 12.03 -36.07 -9.36
CA ASN A 245 12.11 -35.67 -7.93
C ASN A 245 11.97 -34.15 -7.69
N GLY A 246 11.04 -33.48 -8.38
CA GLY A 246 10.74 -32.06 -8.16
C GLY A 246 11.66 -31.08 -8.90
N SER A 247 12.59 -31.57 -9.73
CA SER A 247 13.54 -30.74 -10.46
C SER A 247 12.96 -30.12 -11.73
N LEU A 248 11.96 -30.75 -12.33
CA LEU A 248 11.31 -30.28 -13.55
C LEU A 248 9.96 -29.58 -13.20
N PRO A 249 9.84 -28.26 -13.43
CA PRO A 249 8.58 -27.51 -13.29
C PRO A 249 7.60 -27.82 -14.45
N ASN A 250 6.38 -27.28 -14.38
CA ASN A 250 5.44 -27.34 -15.50
C ASN A 250 5.90 -26.41 -16.64
N HIS A 251 5.55 -26.76 -17.88
CA HIS A 251 5.99 -26.10 -19.11
C HIS A 251 5.30 -24.75 -19.36
N VAL A 252 5.47 -23.82 -18.43
CA VAL A 252 4.99 -22.44 -18.51
C VAL A 252 6.16 -21.53 -18.23
N ASN A 253 6.44 -20.59 -19.13
CA ASN A 253 7.55 -19.66 -18.97
C ASN A 253 7.25 -18.61 -17.89
N ILE A 254 8.20 -18.37 -16.98
CA ILE A 254 8.10 -17.39 -15.89
C ILE A 254 7.75 -15.96 -16.37
N GLY A 255 8.13 -15.58 -17.60
CA GLY A 255 7.87 -14.27 -18.18
C GLY A 255 6.38 -13.95 -18.36
N TYR A 256 5.51 -14.97 -18.41
CA TYR A 256 4.07 -14.74 -18.44
C TYR A 256 3.52 -14.14 -17.14
N GLN A 257 4.28 -14.19 -16.05
CA GLN A 257 3.90 -13.57 -14.78
C GLN A 257 4.24 -12.07 -14.72
N SER A 258 5.06 -11.54 -15.63
CA SER A 258 5.43 -10.11 -15.64
C SER A 258 4.23 -9.14 -15.66
N PRO A 259 3.14 -9.38 -16.42
CA PRO A 259 1.97 -8.52 -16.41
C PRO A 259 1.30 -8.38 -15.03
N VAL A 260 1.40 -9.40 -14.17
CA VAL A 260 0.85 -9.36 -12.80
C VAL A 260 1.50 -8.22 -12.02
N TYR A 261 2.82 -8.18 -11.98
CA TYR A 261 3.60 -7.16 -11.26
C TYR A 261 3.51 -5.76 -11.90
N VAL A 262 3.29 -5.68 -13.22
CA VAL A 262 3.05 -4.39 -13.90
C VAL A 262 1.67 -3.83 -13.52
N LEU A 263 0.63 -4.67 -13.51
CA LEU A 263 -0.70 -4.24 -13.10
C LEU A 263 -0.73 -3.83 -11.63
N GLU A 264 0.00 -4.55 -10.77
CA GLU A 264 0.21 -4.21 -9.36
C GLU A 264 0.87 -2.82 -9.21
N GLY A 265 1.97 -2.56 -9.92
CA GLY A 265 2.65 -1.26 -9.84
C GLY A 265 1.77 -0.10 -10.31
N LEU A 266 0.97 -0.31 -11.36
CA LEU A 266 -0.02 0.67 -11.80
C LEU A 266 -1.13 0.89 -10.76
N SER A 267 -1.63 -0.21 -10.19
CA SER A 267 -2.63 -0.22 -9.12
C SER A 267 -2.17 0.61 -7.91
N GLU A 268 -0.94 0.41 -7.47
CA GLU A 268 -0.31 1.12 -6.35
C GLU A 268 -0.25 2.64 -6.57
N ILE A 269 0.16 3.08 -7.77
CA ILE A 269 0.27 4.51 -8.11
C ILE A 269 -1.10 5.21 -8.02
N PHE A 270 -2.18 4.51 -8.37
CA PHE A 270 -3.52 5.10 -8.31
C PHE A 270 -4.14 5.01 -6.92
N ALA A 271 -4.00 3.89 -6.22
CA ALA A 271 -4.63 3.66 -4.92
C ALA A 271 -3.91 4.33 -3.75
N SER A 272 -2.61 4.10 -3.59
CA SER A 272 -1.88 4.47 -2.36
C SER A 272 -1.79 6.00 -2.17
N PRO A 273 -1.29 6.80 -3.14
CA PRO A 273 -1.24 8.26 -2.97
C PRO A 273 -2.62 8.88 -2.81
N ALA A 274 -3.63 8.39 -3.52
CA ALA A 274 -5.00 8.89 -3.43
C ALA A 274 -5.65 8.56 -2.08
N GLY A 275 -5.37 7.38 -1.52
CA GLY A 275 -5.77 6.99 -0.17
C GLY A 275 -5.21 7.97 0.86
N TYR A 276 -3.91 8.25 0.81
CA TYR A 276 -3.29 9.23 1.68
C TYR A 276 -3.89 10.63 1.51
N GLU A 277 -4.05 11.12 0.28
CA GLU A 277 -4.66 12.41 -0.02
C GLU A 277 -6.08 12.54 0.59
N TYR A 278 -6.89 11.49 0.44
CA TYR A 278 -8.23 11.43 1.04
C TYR A 278 -8.17 11.45 2.57
N THR A 279 -7.24 10.69 3.19
CA THR A 279 -7.08 10.69 4.65
C THR A 279 -6.70 12.07 5.18
N PHE A 280 -5.78 12.76 4.51
CA PHE A 280 -5.25 14.04 4.96
C PHE A 280 -6.24 15.18 4.83
N THR A 281 -7.10 15.14 3.82
CA THR A 281 -8.13 16.16 3.59
C THR A 281 -9.30 16.03 4.57
N LYS A 282 -9.53 14.84 5.12
CA LYS A 282 -10.59 14.57 6.11
C LYS A 282 -10.11 14.56 7.57
N ALA A 283 -8.79 14.58 7.80
CA ALA A 283 -8.19 14.53 9.14
C ALA A 283 -8.17 15.90 9.84
N PRO A 284 -8.57 15.99 11.13
CA PRO A 284 -8.25 17.13 11.99
C PRO A 284 -6.74 17.35 12.08
N LYS A 285 -6.30 18.61 12.22
CA LYS A 285 -4.86 18.97 12.19
C LYS A 285 -4.05 18.27 13.29
N SER A 286 -4.64 18.08 14.47
CA SER A 286 -4.09 17.39 15.66
C SER A 286 -4.01 15.87 15.52
N MET A 287 -4.80 15.26 14.61
CA MET A 287 -5.02 13.81 14.54
C MET A 287 -4.40 13.13 13.32
N LYS A 288 -3.65 13.86 12.48
CA LYS A 288 -3.06 13.32 11.25
C LYS A 288 -2.22 12.06 11.50
N SER A 289 -1.41 12.05 12.55
CA SER A 289 -0.57 10.90 12.92
C SER A 289 -1.39 9.68 13.35
N ILE A 290 -2.48 9.88 14.08
CA ILE A 290 -3.39 8.80 14.51
C ILE A 290 -4.12 8.22 13.30
N ILE A 291 -4.62 9.06 12.39
CA ILE A 291 -5.29 8.60 11.17
C ILE A 291 -4.32 7.83 10.26
N GLN A 292 -3.06 8.27 10.15
CA GLN A 292 -2.02 7.52 9.45
C GLN A 292 -1.73 6.16 10.09
N ALA A 293 -1.66 6.10 11.42
CA ALA A 293 -1.48 4.84 12.14
C ALA A 293 -2.66 3.89 11.90
N LEU A 294 -3.89 4.40 11.90
CA LEU A 294 -5.09 3.62 11.61
C LEU A 294 -5.16 3.17 10.14
N TYR A 295 -4.66 4.00 9.20
CA TYR A 295 -4.48 3.57 7.81
C TYR A 295 -3.44 2.45 7.71
N GLY A 296 -2.29 2.56 8.39
CA GLY A 296 -1.29 1.50 8.47
C GLY A 296 -1.82 0.20 9.07
N LEU A 297 -2.78 0.28 10.01
CA LEU A 297 -3.45 -0.89 10.57
C LEU A 297 -4.22 -1.70 9.52
N THR A 298 -4.65 -1.08 8.40
CA THR A 298 -5.27 -1.82 7.29
C THR A 298 -4.30 -2.77 6.61
N ALA A 299 -3.01 -2.41 6.56
CA ALA A 299 -1.95 -3.30 6.05
C ALA A 299 -1.77 -4.52 6.96
N ALA A 300 -1.74 -4.30 8.28
CA ALA A 300 -1.71 -5.39 9.24
C ALA A 300 -2.95 -6.30 9.11
N GLY A 301 -4.14 -5.71 8.92
CA GLY A 301 -5.36 -6.46 8.65
C GLY A 301 -5.26 -7.33 7.40
N GLY A 302 -4.74 -6.78 6.29
CA GLY A 302 -4.52 -7.51 5.05
C GLY A 302 -3.59 -8.71 5.24
N SER A 303 -2.46 -8.51 5.93
CA SER A 303 -1.52 -9.59 6.24
C SER A 303 -2.08 -10.67 7.17
N ILE A 304 -2.92 -10.31 8.14
CA ILE A 304 -3.60 -11.28 9.02
C ILE A 304 -4.55 -12.16 8.20
N ILE A 305 -5.31 -11.55 7.27
CA ILE A 305 -6.20 -12.33 6.38
C ILE A 305 -5.36 -13.21 5.45
N ALA A 306 -4.24 -12.71 4.93
CA ALA A 306 -3.34 -13.50 4.10
C ALA A 306 -2.83 -14.74 4.85
N LEU A 307 -2.44 -14.58 6.12
CA LEU A 307 -2.05 -15.69 6.99
C LEU A 307 -3.20 -16.67 7.26
N ALA A 308 -4.43 -16.15 7.41
CA ALA A 308 -5.61 -16.99 7.58
C ALA A 308 -5.94 -17.82 6.32
N LEU A 309 -5.54 -17.34 5.13
CA LEU A 309 -5.72 -18.04 3.86
C LEU A 309 -4.63 -19.09 3.58
N THR A 310 -3.54 -19.15 4.36
CA THR A 310 -2.45 -20.12 4.17
C THR A 310 -2.90 -21.59 3.98
N PRO A 311 -3.96 -22.12 4.63
CA PRO A 311 -4.43 -23.48 4.36
C PRO A 311 -4.90 -23.74 2.92
N THR A 312 -5.22 -22.67 2.17
CA THR A 312 -5.58 -22.70 0.74
C THR A 312 -4.39 -22.52 -0.19
N ASN A 313 -3.20 -22.23 0.34
CA ASN A 313 -1.96 -22.05 -0.42
C ASN A 313 -1.32 -23.41 -0.76
N LYS A 314 -2.11 -24.34 -1.29
CA LYS A 314 -1.67 -25.68 -1.68
C LYS A 314 -2.30 -26.03 -3.01
N ASP A 315 -1.62 -26.84 -3.80
CA ASP A 315 -2.19 -27.33 -5.04
C ASP A 315 -3.30 -28.36 -4.76
N PRO A 316 -4.44 -28.31 -5.47
CA PRO A 316 -4.84 -27.37 -6.53
C PRO A 316 -5.68 -26.15 -6.05
N ASP A 317 -5.82 -25.96 -4.73
CA ASP A 317 -6.68 -24.92 -4.13
C ASP A 317 -6.17 -23.48 -4.37
N LEU A 318 -4.89 -23.31 -4.75
CA LEU A 318 -4.25 -22.02 -4.99
C LEU A 318 -4.96 -21.20 -6.09
N LEU A 319 -5.49 -21.87 -7.11
CA LEU A 319 -6.30 -21.23 -8.16
C LEU A 319 -7.57 -20.58 -7.57
N GLY A 320 -8.26 -21.31 -6.70
CA GLY A 320 -9.47 -20.83 -6.01
C GLY A 320 -9.17 -19.65 -5.09
N MET A 321 -8.02 -19.67 -4.42
CA MET A 321 -7.55 -18.54 -3.61
C MET A 321 -7.35 -17.28 -4.45
N TYR A 322 -6.59 -17.34 -5.55
CA TYR A 322 -6.38 -16.18 -6.42
C TYR A 322 -7.69 -15.64 -7.01
N ALA A 323 -8.57 -16.53 -7.48
CA ALA A 323 -9.87 -16.14 -8.01
C ALA A 323 -10.76 -15.49 -6.93
N GLY A 324 -10.77 -16.04 -5.71
CA GLY A 324 -11.52 -15.51 -4.58
C GLY A 324 -11.03 -14.13 -4.14
N VAL A 325 -9.71 -13.94 -4.03
CA VAL A 325 -9.09 -12.65 -3.69
C VAL A 325 -9.34 -11.62 -4.80
N SER A 326 -9.22 -12.00 -6.07
CA SER A 326 -9.58 -11.15 -7.21
C SER A 326 -11.04 -10.69 -7.15
N GLY A 327 -11.97 -11.62 -6.90
CA GLY A 327 -13.40 -11.31 -6.76
C GLY A 327 -13.69 -10.36 -5.59
N ALA A 328 -13.07 -10.60 -4.43
CA ALA A 328 -13.20 -9.71 -3.28
C ALA A 328 -12.69 -8.29 -3.58
N MET A 329 -11.54 -8.18 -4.29
CA MET A 329 -10.99 -6.90 -4.67
C MET A 329 -11.84 -6.19 -5.72
N PHE A 330 -12.40 -6.92 -6.69
CA PHE A 330 -13.33 -6.35 -7.67
C PHE A 330 -14.60 -5.79 -6.99
N VAL A 331 -15.18 -6.54 -6.05
CA VAL A 331 -16.34 -6.07 -5.26
C VAL A 331 -15.98 -4.81 -4.47
N ALA A 332 -14.80 -4.76 -3.84
CA ALA A 332 -14.33 -3.57 -3.14
C ALA A 332 -14.12 -2.38 -4.10
N ALA A 333 -13.59 -2.60 -5.30
CA ALA A 333 -13.47 -1.55 -6.33
C ALA A 333 -14.84 -0.97 -6.71
N VAL A 334 -15.84 -1.82 -6.93
CA VAL A 334 -17.22 -1.41 -7.22
C VAL A 334 -17.82 -0.63 -6.04
N ILE A 335 -17.63 -1.09 -4.80
CA ILE A 335 -18.12 -0.39 -3.61
C ILE A 335 -17.52 1.01 -3.52
N VAL A 336 -16.19 1.15 -3.64
CA VAL A 336 -15.53 2.46 -3.60
C VAL A 336 -16.01 3.36 -4.73
N MET A 337 -16.19 2.82 -5.93
CA MET A 337 -16.72 3.57 -7.07
C MET A 337 -18.14 4.09 -6.81
N VAL A 338 -19.04 3.24 -6.30
CA VAL A 338 -20.42 3.64 -5.94
C VAL A 338 -20.43 4.70 -4.83
N VAL A 339 -19.57 4.53 -3.82
CA VAL A 339 -19.41 5.53 -2.74
C VAL A 339 -18.90 6.86 -3.31
N SER A 340 -17.96 6.84 -4.25
CA SER A 340 -17.47 8.06 -4.92
C SER A 340 -18.60 8.82 -5.60
N TYR A 341 -19.41 8.12 -6.41
CA TYR A 341 -20.54 8.76 -7.11
C TYR A 341 -21.60 9.31 -6.16
N LYS A 342 -21.90 8.60 -5.07
CA LYS A 342 -22.85 9.09 -4.05
C LYS A 342 -22.32 10.31 -3.30
N HIS A 343 -21.01 10.40 -3.07
CA HIS A 343 -20.43 11.54 -2.37
C HIS A 343 -20.48 12.78 -3.27
N GLU A 344 -20.10 12.65 -4.54
CA GLU A 344 -20.16 13.74 -5.54
C GLU A 344 -21.59 14.23 -5.77
N GLY A 345 -22.57 13.33 -5.85
CA GLY A 345 -23.98 13.70 -6.01
C GLY A 345 -24.58 14.41 -4.78
N ARG A 346 -23.98 14.26 -3.59
CA ARG A 346 -24.35 15.05 -2.40
C ARG A 346 -23.75 16.45 -2.46
N THR A 347 -22.46 16.57 -2.77
CA THR A 347 -21.79 17.88 -2.86
C THR A 347 -22.44 18.78 -3.90
N ALA A 348 -22.79 18.23 -5.08
CA ALA A 348 -23.47 18.99 -6.12
C ALA A 348 -24.86 19.51 -5.68
N ARG A 349 -25.56 18.76 -4.81
CA ARG A 349 -26.89 19.11 -4.31
C ARG A 349 -26.83 20.17 -3.20
N ASP A 350 -25.76 20.17 -2.42
CA ASP A 350 -25.51 21.18 -1.39
C ASP A 350 -25.11 22.53 -2.03
N ASP A 351 -24.31 22.49 -3.11
CA ASP A 351 -23.94 23.68 -3.90
C ASP A 351 -25.14 24.31 -4.64
N ASP A 352 -26.08 23.50 -5.16
CA ASP A 352 -27.32 23.99 -5.79
C ASP A 352 -28.34 24.58 -4.78
N SER A 353 -28.15 24.33 -3.48
CA SER A 353 -29.01 24.80 -2.40
C SER A 353 -28.50 26.04 -1.66
N SER A 354 -27.33 26.55 -2.05
CA SER A 354 -26.61 27.68 -1.45
C SER A 354 -26.68 28.94 -2.31
#